data_AF-A0A3B5QPK1-F1
#
_entry.id   AF-A0A3B5QPK1-F1
#
_cell.length_a   1.000
_cell.length_b   1.000
_cell.length_c   1.000
_cell.angle_alpha   90.00
_cell.angle_beta   90.00
_cell.angle_gamma   90.00
#
_symmetry.space_group_name_H-M   'P 1'
#
loop_
_entity.id
_entity.type
_entity.pdbx_description
1 polymer ?
#
loop_
_entity_poly.entity_id
_entity_poly.type
_entity_poly.pdbx_seq_one_letter_code
_entity_poly.pdbx_strand_id
1 'polypeptide(L)'
;MSDHLKCLITSSVCVTSSSLARQLQKEVQSTNSSDFTEEQKVILSFLSPCTQSKEEFKLEDLKKLELIIKNILTYNKEFPFDVQPVPLRKILAPGEEENLELEAEDDAAAGAGSTETFPPRAPGTLLPRLPSEPGMTLLTLRIEKIGLKDAGQCIDPYMSISVKDVNGVDLNPMQDTPVATMKEDTYIHFSVDIEIQRHVEKLPKGAAIFFEFKHYKPKKRFTSTKCFAFMEMDEIKPGPIVIELYKKPTDFKRKKLQLLTKKPLYLHLHQTLHKDS
;
A
#
# COMPACT_ATOMS: atom_id res chain seq x y z
N MET A 1 -22.47 12.05 11.77
CA MET A 1 -21.09 11.50 11.76
C MET A 1 -20.71 11.22 10.32
N SER A 2 -19.53 11.66 9.86
CA SER A 2 -19.12 11.54 8.45
C SER A 2 -18.73 10.11 8.08
N ASP A 3 -19.11 9.67 6.87
CA ASP A 3 -18.86 8.31 6.36
C ASP A 3 -17.38 7.96 6.23
N HIS A 4 -16.50 8.97 6.24
CA HIS A 4 -15.05 8.81 6.34
C HIS A 4 -14.62 7.99 7.57
N LEU A 5 -15.34 8.10 8.70
CA LEU A 5 -14.99 7.37 9.93
C LEU A 5 -15.46 5.90 9.89
N LYS A 6 -16.54 5.60 9.14
CA LYS A 6 -17.01 4.23 8.93
C LYS A 6 -15.96 3.44 8.13
N CYS A 7 -15.46 4.04 7.05
CA CYS A 7 -14.57 3.38 6.10
C CYS A 7 -13.19 2.99 6.70
N LEU A 8 -12.64 3.80 7.63
CA LEU A 8 -11.41 3.44 8.33
C LEU A 8 -11.56 2.25 9.28
N ILE A 9 -12.76 1.99 9.80
CA ILE A 9 -13.01 0.93 10.78
C ILE A 9 -13.28 -0.41 10.07
N THR A 10 -14.01 -0.43 8.96
CA THR A 10 -14.31 -1.68 8.21
C THR A 10 -13.10 -2.33 7.56
N SER A 11 -12.05 -1.57 7.22
CA SER A 11 -10.92 -2.12 6.44
C SER A 11 -9.88 -2.93 7.22
N SER A 12 -9.92 -2.97 8.55
CA SER A 12 -8.81 -3.51 9.37
C SER A 12 -9.15 -4.70 10.28
N VAL A 13 -10.41 -5.16 10.37
CA VAL A 13 -10.82 -6.18 11.36
C VAL A 13 -11.79 -7.20 10.76
N CYS A 14 -11.27 -8.35 10.30
CA CYS A 14 -12.09 -9.49 9.91
C CYS A 14 -11.33 -10.83 9.95
N VAL A 15 -10.95 -11.31 11.16
CA VAL A 15 -10.49 -12.70 11.38
C VAL A 15 -11.11 -13.30 12.66
N THR A 16 -12.24 -13.99 12.45
CA THR A 16 -12.86 -15.09 13.24
C THR A 16 -12.55 -15.27 14.73
N SER A 17 -13.57 -15.08 15.58
CA SER A 17 -13.92 -16.01 16.68
C SER A 17 -15.42 -15.91 16.99
N SER A 18 -16.12 -17.02 17.23
CA SER A 18 -17.58 -17.11 17.12
C SER A 18 -18.36 -17.25 18.44
N SER A 19 -17.68 -17.29 19.60
CA SER A 19 -18.31 -17.45 20.92
C SER A 19 -18.73 -16.12 21.56
N LEU A 20 -17.83 -15.13 21.58
CA LEU A 20 -18.03 -13.87 22.32
C LEU A 20 -19.08 -12.98 21.63
N ALA A 21 -19.07 -12.92 20.29
CA ALA A 21 -20.12 -12.28 19.50
C ALA A 21 -21.52 -12.88 19.75
N ARG A 22 -21.62 -14.20 19.99
CA ARG A 22 -22.89 -14.85 20.36
C ARG A 22 -23.34 -14.50 21.77
N GLN A 23 -22.42 -14.31 22.71
CA GLN A 23 -22.73 -13.91 24.08
C GLN A 23 -23.29 -12.47 24.11
N LEU A 24 -22.60 -11.53 23.46
CA LEU A 24 -23.05 -10.14 23.32
C LEU A 24 -24.40 -10.03 22.60
N GLN A 25 -24.63 -10.81 21.53
CA GLN A 25 -25.94 -10.89 20.88
C GLN A 25 -27.03 -11.42 21.82
N LYS A 26 -26.70 -12.37 22.71
CA LYS A 26 -27.63 -12.91 23.72
C LYS A 26 -28.03 -11.88 24.76
N GLU A 27 -27.10 -11.04 25.21
CA GLU A 27 -27.38 -9.97 26.18
C GLU A 27 -28.16 -8.81 25.54
N VAL A 28 -27.82 -8.39 24.32
CA VAL A 28 -28.57 -7.38 23.56
C VAL A 28 -30.01 -7.84 23.25
N GLN A 29 -30.24 -9.14 23.07
CA GLN A 29 -31.57 -9.71 22.86
C GLN A 29 -32.28 -10.13 24.17
N SER A 30 -31.65 -9.94 25.33
CA SER A 30 -32.28 -10.30 26.60
C SER A 30 -33.36 -9.30 27.00
N THR A 31 -34.49 -9.81 27.50
CA THR A 31 -35.69 -9.02 27.83
C THR A 31 -35.57 -8.16 29.09
N ASN A 32 -34.39 -8.09 29.71
CA ASN A 32 -34.08 -7.27 30.90
C ASN A 32 -33.14 -6.10 30.57
N SER A 33 -33.15 -5.58 29.34
CA SER A 33 -32.24 -4.53 28.87
C SER A 33 -32.66 -3.11 29.26
N SER A 34 -32.90 -2.86 30.55
CA SER A 34 -33.13 -1.50 31.10
C SER A 34 -31.90 -0.60 31.08
N ASP A 35 -30.71 -1.18 30.96
CA ASP A 35 -29.46 -0.53 31.37
C ASP A 35 -28.64 0.08 30.21
N PHE A 36 -29.14 0.00 28.97
CA PHE A 36 -28.46 0.54 27.78
C PHE A 36 -29.39 1.36 26.88
N THR A 37 -28.98 2.57 26.52
CA THR A 37 -29.70 3.40 25.54
C THR A 37 -29.49 2.88 24.11
N GLU A 38 -30.41 3.19 23.19
CA GLU A 38 -30.31 2.76 21.79
C GLU A 38 -29.00 3.19 21.11
N GLU A 39 -28.47 4.37 21.46
CA GLU A 39 -27.19 4.88 20.98
C GLU A 39 -26.00 4.03 21.48
N GLN A 40 -26.06 3.55 22.74
CA GLN A 40 -25.05 2.64 23.30
C GLN A 40 -25.13 1.26 22.64
N LYS A 41 -26.33 0.75 22.35
CA LYS A 41 -26.52 -0.52 21.61
C LYS A 41 -25.90 -0.45 20.21
N VAL A 42 -26.09 0.66 19.50
CA VAL A 42 -25.43 0.90 18.20
C VAL A 42 -23.91 0.88 18.35
N ILE A 43 -23.33 1.63 19.30
CA ILE A 43 -21.86 1.66 19.51
C ILE A 43 -21.30 0.27 19.90
N LEU A 44 -22.00 -0.49 20.77
CA LEU A 44 -21.62 -1.87 21.13
C LEU A 44 -21.63 -2.81 19.93
N SER A 45 -22.61 -2.69 19.03
CA SER A 45 -22.65 -3.49 17.80
C SER A 45 -21.49 -3.22 16.84
N PHE A 46 -20.91 -2.01 16.87
CA PHE A 46 -19.69 -1.68 16.12
C PHE A 46 -18.41 -2.24 16.75
N LEU A 47 -18.38 -2.48 18.07
CA LEU A 47 -17.19 -2.99 18.79
C LEU A 47 -17.10 -4.53 18.82
N SER A 48 -18.21 -5.23 18.56
CA SER A 48 -18.31 -6.69 18.55
C SER A 48 -17.25 -7.48 17.74
N PRO A 49 -16.67 -6.97 16.63
CA PRO A 49 -15.66 -7.74 15.87
C PRO A 49 -14.28 -7.86 16.53
N CYS A 50 -13.99 -7.10 17.59
CA CYS A 50 -12.60 -6.75 17.95
C CYS A 50 -12.16 -7.14 19.38
N THR A 51 -12.40 -8.39 19.79
CA THR A 51 -11.82 -8.94 21.04
C THR A 51 -11.21 -10.33 20.83
N GLN A 52 -9.89 -10.38 20.58
CA GLN A 52 -9.09 -11.58 20.85
C GLN A 52 -8.40 -11.43 22.22
N SER A 53 -9.10 -11.80 23.29
CA SER A 53 -8.46 -12.17 24.56
C SER A 53 -9.02 -13.51 25.01
N LYS A 54 -8.13 -14.42 25.42
CA LYS A 54 -8.50 -15.67 26.08
C LYS A 54 -8.60 -15.49 27.61
N GLU A 55 -8.41 -14.25 28.06
CA GLU A 55 -8.50 -13.80 29.44
C GLU A 55 -9.83 -13.08 29.67
N GLU A 56 -10.37 -13.30 30.86
CA GLU A 56 -11.64 -12.79 31.36
C GLU A 56 -11.60 -11.26 31.45
N PHE A 57 -12.37 -10.57 30.62
CA PHE A 57 -12.35 -9.10 30.50
C PHE A 57 -12.98 -8.46 31.75
N LYS A 58 -12.17 -7.75 32.55
CA LYS A 58 -12.59 -7.23 33.85
C LYS A 58 -13.19 -5.84 33.77
N LEU A 59 -14.01 -5.48 34.77
CA LEU A 59 -14.64 -4.18 34.87
C LEU A 59 -13.60 -3.03 34.97
N GLU A 60 -12.42 -3.32 35.49
CA GLU A 60 -11.27 -2.40 35.53
C GLU A 60 -10.76 -2.01 34.12
N ASP A 61 -10.82 -2.90 33.14
CA ASP A 61 -10.33 -2.64 31.78
C ASP A 61 -11.30 -1.76 30.97
N LEU A 62 -12.60 -1.89 31.25
CA LEU A 62 -13.64 -1.02 30.70
C LEU A 62 -13.44 0.45 31.15
N LYS A 63 -12.97 0.67 32.39
CA LYS A 63 -12.61 2.00 32.90
C LYS A 63 -11.36 2.60 32.22
N LYS A 64 -10.38 1.77 31.82
CA LYS A 64 -9.23 2.23 31.01
C LYS A 64 -9.70 2.71 29.63
N LEU A 65 -10.65 1.98 29.03
CA LEU A 65 -11.22 2.33 27.72
C LEU A 65 -12.00 3.66 27.77
N GLU A 66 -12.74 3.92 28.85
CA GLU A 66 -13.45 5.19 29.07
C GLU A 66 -12.51 6.40 29.02
N LEU A 67 -11.33 6.30 29.65
CA LEU A 67 -10.31 7.36 29.66
C LEU A 67 -9.74 7.61 28.26
N ILE A 68 -9.47 6.55 27.50
CA ILE A 68 -8.97 6.64 26.11
C ILE A 68 -10.02 7.31 25.22
N ILE A 69 -11.28 6.92 25.33
CA ILE A 69 -12.41 7.50 24.59
C ILE A 69 -12.60 8.98 24.96
N LYS A 70 -12.55 9.33 26.26
CA LYS A 70 -12.59 10.73 26.70
C LYS A 70 -11.47 11.57 26.08
N ASN A 71 -10.23 11.08 26.07
CA ASN A 71 -9.11 11.82 25.48
C ASN A 71 -9.30 12.09 23.98
N ILE A 72 -9.76 11.09 23.21
CA ILE A 72 -10.04 11.23 21.77
C ILE A 72 -11.17 12.24 21.50
N LEU A 73 -12.23 12.21 22.33
CA LEU A 73 -13.37 13.13 22.20
C LEU A 73 -13.06 14.56 22.70
N THR A 74 -12.11 14.71 23.63
CA THR A 74 -11.71 16.03 24.15
C THR A 74 -10.80 16.78 23.17
N TYR A 75 -9.97 16.06 22.40
CA TYR A 75 -9.06 16.65 21.41
C TYR A 75 -9.75 17.23 20.15
N ASN A 76 -11.09 17.17 20.08
CA ASN A 76 -11.90 17.62 18.93
C ASN A 76 -12.65 18.95 19.19
N LYS A 77 -12.26 19.73 20.21
CA LYS A 77 -12.86 21.05 20.46
C LYS A 77 -11.95 22.20 20.02
N GLU A 78 -12.57 23.16 19.35
CA GLU A 78 -12.02 24.44 18.87
C GLU A 78 -10.94 24.37 17.77
N PHE A 79 -11.41 24.16 16.54
CA PHE A 79 -10.77 24.73 15.34
C PHE A 79 -11.66 25.85 14.79
N PRO A 80 -11.33 27.11 15.07
CA PRO A 80 -11.35 28.11 14.01
C PRO A 80 -10.16 29.09 14.15
N PHE A 81 -9.13 28.92 13.32
CA PHE A 81 -8.23 30.03 13.02
C PHE A 81 -8.72 30.73 11.75
N ASP A 82 -9.23 31.94 11.94
CA ASP A 82 -9.75 32.79 10.86
C ASP A 82 -8.57 33.40 10.09
N VAL A 83 -8.17 32.74 9.00
CA VAL A 83 -7.03 33.16 8.17
C VAL A 83 -7.49 34.25 7.21
N GLN A 84 -7.37 35.50 7.66
CA GLN A 84 -7.56 36.70 6.83
C GLN A 84 -6.75 36.60 5.52
N PRO A 85 -7.36 36.81 4.33
CA PRO A 85 -6.67 36.64 3.06
C PRO A 85 -5.63 37.74 2.85
N VAL A 86 -4.36 37.35 2.69
CA VAL A 86 -3.25 38.28 2.43
C VAL A 86 -3.37 38.85 1.01
N PRO A 87 -3.30 40.19 0.82
CA PRO A 87 -3.40 40.79 -0.51
C PRO A 87 -2.27 40.38 -1.46
N LEU A 88 -2.65 39.96 -2.68
CA LEU A 88 -1.73 39.62 -3.76
C LEU A 88 -0.94 40.86 -4.23
N ARG A 89 0.34 40.96 -3.84
CA ARG A 89 1.25 41.94 -4.45
C ARG A 89 1.74 41.44 -5.81
N LYS A 90 1.27 42.08 -6.87
CA LYS A 90 1.94 42.05 -8.19
C LYS A 90 3.26 42.82 -8.07
N ILE A 91 4.37 42.21 -8.50
CA ILE A 91 5.62 42.94 -8.78
C ILE A 91 6.15 42.45 -10.15
N LEU A 92 6.14 43.39 -11.10
CA LEU A 92 6.85 43.42 -12.39
C LEU A 92 7.70 44.71 -12.29
N ALA A 93 8.91 44.89 -12.83
CA ALA A 93 9.94 44.07 -13.48
C ALA A 93 11.28 44.87 -13.31
N PRO A 94 12.42 44.65 -14.02
CA PRO A 94 12.79 43.64 -15.02
C PRO A 94 14.11 42.90 -14.70
N GLY A 95 14.64 42.16 -15.69
CA GLY A 95 16.06 41.78 -15.80
C GLY A 95 16.37 40.32 -15.47
N GLU A 96 16.41 39.48 -16.54
CA GLU A 96 17.25 38.27 -16.76
C GLU A 96 17.36 37.22 -15.61
N GLU A 97 17.15 35.91 -15.80
CA GLU A 97 17.38 35.05 -16.96
C GLU A 97 16.27 33.98 -17.20
N GLU A 98 16.38 33.32 -18.34
CA GLU A 98 15.44 32.37 -18.94
C GLU A 98 15.79 30.90 -18.63
N ASN A 99 14.97 30.20 -17.82
CA ASN A 99 14.60 28.78 -17.98
C ASN A 99 13.74 28.28 -16.80
N LEU A 100 12.41 28.30 -16.92
CA LEU A 100 11.50 27.56 -16.03
C LEU A 100 10.10 27.43 -16.67
N GLU A 101 10.01 26.66 -17.75
CA GLU A 101 8.70 26.21 -18.27
C GLU A 101 8.07 25.19 -17.30
N LEU A 102 7.34 25.74 -16.34
CA LEU A 102 6.22 25.09 -15.68
C LEU A 102 5.11 24.84 -16.72
N GLU A 103 5.19 23.75 -17.46
CA GLU A 103 4.03 23.29 -18.22
C GLU A 103 2.98 22.77 -17.24
N ALA A 104 1.87 23.50 -17.16
CA ALA A 104 0.67 23.06 -16.47
C ALA A 104 0.08 21.82 -17.16
N GLU A 105 -0.54 20.94 -16.37
CA GLU A 105 -1.33 19.83 -16.89
C GLU A 105 -2.65 20.41 -17.43
N ASP A 106 -2.70 20.67 -18.75
CA ASP A 106 -3.91 21.12 -19.44
C ASP A 106 -4.56 19.93 -20.18
N ASP A 107 -5.81 19.64 -19.83
CA ASP A 107 -6.60 18.53 -20.39
C ASP A 107 -7.27 18.97 -21.70
N ALA A 108 -6.92 18.33 -22.82
CA ALA A 108 -7.65 18.48 -24.07
C ALA A 108 -7.75 17.14 -24.82
N ALA A 109 -8.97 16.60 -24.90
CA ALA A 109 -9.27 15.40 -25.66
C ALA A 109 -9.79 15.74 -27.07
N ALA A 110 -9.17 15.18 -28.12
CA ALA A 110 -9.80 14.78 -29.39
C ALA A 110 -8.73 14.27 -30.39
N GLY A 111 -9.11 13.37 -31.32
CA GLY A 111 -8.39 13.22 -32.60
C GLY A 111 -7.86 11.83 -32.95
N ALA A 112 -8.76 10.98 -33.45
CA ALA A 112 -8.58 9.91 -34.43
C ALA A 112 -7.17 9.45 -34.88
N GLY A 113 -6.97 8.12 -34.81
CA GLY A 113 -6.63 7.34 -36.01
C GLY A 113 -5.16 7.29 -36.46
N SER A 114 -4.32 6.52 -35.76
CA SER A 114 -3.20 5.82 -36.38
C SER A 114 -3.07 4.41 -35.80
N THR A 115 -3.11 3.41 -36.67
CA THR A 115 -2.94 2.00 -36.29
C THR A 115 -1.45 1.69 -36.14
N GLU A 116 -0.78 2.36 -35.20
CA GLU A 116 0.62 2.04 -34.92
C GLU A 116 0.71 0.62 -34.35
N THR A 117 1.26 -0.29 -35.14
CA THR A 117 1.61 -1.63 -34.71
C THR A 117 2.77 -1.54 -33.72
N PHE A 118 2.44 -1.39 -32.44
CA PHE A 118 3.38 -1.48 -31.35
C PHE A 118 4.21 -2.76 -31.45
N PRO A 119 5.50 -2.75 -31.07
CA PRO A 119 6.29 -3.96 -31.01
C PRO A 119 5.59 -5.01 -30.11
N PRO A 120 5.68 -6.31 -30.43
CA PRO A 120 5.00 -7.35 -29.65
C PRO A 120 5.39 -7.23 -28.18
N ARG A 121 4.38 -7.13 -27.30
CA ARG A 121 4.58 -7.00 -25.85
C ARG A 121 5.53 -8.10 -25.38
N ALA A 122 6.68 -7.71 -24.84
CA ALA A 122 7.68 -8.66 -24.41
C ALA A 122 7.09 -9.58 -23.32
N PRO A 123 7.29 -10.91 -23.41
CA PRO A 123 7.00 -11.79 -22.29
C PRO A 123 7.91 -11.40 -21.11
N GLY A 124 7.37 -11.45 -19.90
CA GLY A 124 8.14 -11.17 -18.69
C GLY A 124 9.29 -12.17 -18.51
N THR A 125 10.31 -11.78 -17.73
CA THR A 125 11.52 -12.60 -17.45
C THR A 125 11.43 -13.32 -16.10
N LEU A 126 10.21 -13.60 -15.63
CA LEU A 126 9.99 -14.35 -14.38
C LEU A 126 10.59 -15.76 -14.48
N LEU A 127 11.26 -16.16 -13.41
CA LEU A 127 11.99 -17.43 -13.31
C LEU A 127 11.19 -18.45 -12.47
N PRO A 128 11.33 -19.76 -12.75
CA PRO A 128 10.67 -20.80 -11.98
C PRO A 128 11.20 -20.85 -10.55
N ARG A 129 10.47 -21.53 -9.67
CA ARG A 129 10.91 -21.78 -8.29
C ARG A 129 12.18 -22.62 -8.28
N LEU A 130 13.13 -22.27 -7.42
CA LEU A 130 14.30 -23.10 -7.15
C LEU A 130 13.88 -24.45 -6.55
N PRO A 131 14.69 -25.51 -6.70
CA PRO A 131 14.48 -26.74 -5.93
C PRO A 131 14.60 -26.45 -4.42
N SER A 132 13.73 -27.08 -3.62
CA SER A 132 13.81 -27.04 -2.16
C SER A 132 15.12 -27.64 -1.66
N GLU A 133 15.69 -27.04 -0.63
CA GLU A 133 16.80 -27.61 0.14
C GLU A 133 16.33 -27.93 1.59
N PRO A 134 16.70 -29.09 2.17
CA PRO A 134 16.30 -29.44 3.54
C PRO A 134 16.70 -28.38 4.57
N GLY A 135 15.74 -27.97 5.42
CA GLY A 135 15.94 -26.95 6.44
C GLY A 135 16.06 -25.50 5.91
N MET A 136 15.83 -25.26 4.62
CA MET A 136 15.80 -23.94 4.00
C MET A 136 14.38 -23.51 3.62
N THR A 137 14.17 -22.21 3.47
CA THR A 137 12.90 -21.60 3.10
C THR A 137 13.01 -20.93 1.73
N LEU A 138 12.06 -21.20 0.83
CA LEU A 138 11.85 -20.44 -0.41
C LEU A 138 10.72 -19.43 -0.21
N LEU A 139 10.83 -18.27 -0.86
CA LEU A 139 9.85 -17.19 -0.79
C LEU A 139 9.22 -16.95 -2.16
N THR A 140 7.91 -17.11 -2.23
CA THR A 140 7.08 -16.68 -3.36
C THR A 140 6.35 -15.41 -2.97
N LEU A 141 6.39 -14.40 -3.84
CA LEU A 141 5.70 -13.13 -3.68
C LEU A 141 4.68 -12.95 -4.79
N ARG A 142 3.40 -12.94 -4.45
CA ARG A 142 2.34 -12.56 -5.37
C ARG A 142 2.19 -11.05 -5.37
N ILE A 143 2.41 -10.41 -6.52
CA ILE A 143 1.99 -9.02 -6.71
C ILE A 143 0.49 -9.05 -6.98
N GLU A 144 -0.30 -8.50 -6.07
CA GLU A 144 -1.74 -8.36 -6.30
C GLU A 144 -1.99 -7.16 -7.21
N LYS A 145 -1.65 -5.96 -6.73
CA LYS A 145 -1.88 -4.67 -7.40
C LYS A 145 -0.99 -3.56 -6.84
N ILE A 146 -0.87 -2.46 -7.59
CA ILE A 146 -0.22 -1.22 -7.15
C ILE A 146 -1.20 -0.05 -7.23
N GLY A 147 -1.27 0.76 -6.18
CA GLY A 147 -2.03 2.00 -6.12
C GLY A 147 -1.22 3.20 -6.62
N LEU A 148 -1.74 3.95 -7.60
CA LEU A 148 -1.13 5.16 -8.14
C LEU A 148 -2.21 6.25 -8.34
N LYS A 149 -1.82 7.53 -8.38
CA LYS A 149 -2.80 8.61 -8.62
C LYS A 149 -3.29 8.64 -10.08
N ASP A 150 -2.43 8.20 -10.99
CA ASP A 150 -2.55 8.25 -12.45
C ASP A 150 -2.36 6.83 -13.03
N ALA A 151 -2.96 5.82 -12.39
CA ALA A 151 -2.73 4.41 -12.69
C ALA A 151 -3.24 4.06 -14.11
N GLY A 152 -4.45 4.51 -14.44
CA GLY A 152 -5.05 4.32 -15.77
C GLY A 152 -4.20 4.91 -16.92
N GLN A 153 -3.48 6.01 -16.67
CA GLN A 153 -2.62 6.68 -17.66
C GLN A 153 -1.29 5.94 -17.95
N CYS A 154 -0.90 4.96 -17.14
CA CYS A 154 0.34 4.22 -17.36
C CYS A 154 0.20 3.27 -18.56
N ILE A 155 1.08 3.43 -19.57
CA ILE A 155 1.09 2.62 -20.79
C ILE A 155 2.11 1.50 -20.65
N ASP A 156 1.71 0.30 -21.09
CA ASP A 156 2.41 -0.98 -20.91
C ASP A 156 3.14 -1.09 -19.55
N PRO A 157 2.40 -0.97 -18.42
CA PRO A 157 3.00 -1.01 -17.10
C PRO A 157 3.50 -2.41 -16.76
N TYR A 158 4.71 -2.50 -16.22
CA TYR A 158 5.26 -3.73 -15.65
C TYR A 158 6.10 -3.41 -14.42
N MET A 159 6.55 -4.44 -13.70
CA MET A 159 7.43 -4.26 -12.55
C MET A 159 8.72 -5.05 -12.74
N SER A 160 9.86 -4.43 -12.41
CA SER A 160 11.14 -5.13 -12.27
C SER A 160 11.42 -5.43 -10.81
N ILE A 161 11.85 -6.65 -10.54
CA ILE A 161 12.10 -7.16 -9.19
C ILE A 161 13.55 -7.60 -9.10
N SER A 162 14.25 -7.07 -8.11
CA SER A 162 15.67 -7.34 -7.86
C SER A 162 15.90 -7.57 -6.38
N VAL A 163 16.88 -8.41 -6.04
CA VAL A 163 17.28 -8.64 -4.65
C VAL A 163 18.68 -8.11 -4.48
N LYS A 164 18.87 -7.16 -3.57
CA LYS A 164 20.10 -6.39 -3.46
C LYS A 164 20.67 -6.41 -2.04
N ASP A 165 21.98 -6.30 -1.94
CA ASP A 165 22.69 -6.19 -0.66
C ASP A 165 22.62 -4.77 -0.06
N VAL A 166 23.28 -4.57 1.09
CA VAL A 166 23.38 -3.26 1.77
C VAL A 166 24.07 -2.17 0.91
N ASN A 167 24.85 -2.57 -0.10
CA ASN A 167 25.53 -1.67 -1.03
C ASN A 167 24.71 -1.40 -2.31
N GLY A 168 23.57 -2.05 -2.48
CA GLY A 168 22.73 -1.96 -3.69
C GLY A 168 23.19 -2.86 -4.84
N VAL A 169 24.08 -3.82 -4.59
CA VAL A 169 24.57 -4.80 -5.57
C VAL A 169 23.59 -5.96 -5.67
N ASP A 170 23.31 -6.40 -6.90
CA ASP A 170 22.41 -7.54 -7.15
C ASP A 170 22.97 -8.86 -6.61
N LEU A 171 22.12 -9.55 -5.84
CA LEU A 171 22.37 -10.88 -5.31
C LEU A 171 21.78 -11.98 -6.20
N ASN A 172 20.77 -11.63 -7.01
CA ASN A 172 19.97 -12.53 -7.83
C ASN A 172 19.76 -11.90 -9.22
N PRO A 173 19.46 -12.68 -10.28
CA PRO A 173 19.00 -12.14 -11.55
C PRO A 173 17.74 -11.28 -11.36
N MET A 174 17.68 -10.13 -12.05
CA MET A 174 16.49 -9.28 -12.09
C MET A 174 15.38 -9.97 -12.90
N GLN A 175 14.15 -9.91 -12.39
CA GLN A 175 12.97 -10.51 -13.00
C GLN A 175 11.94 -9.42 -13.33
N ASP A 176 11.45 -9.40 -14.55
CA ASP A 176 10.41 -8.47 -15.02
C ASP A 176 9.07 -9.20 -15.13
N THR A 177 8.00 -8.63 -14.58
CA THR A 177 6.65 -9.15 -14.79
C THR A 177 6.25 -9.02 -16.26
N PRO A 178 5.27 -9.82 -16.74
CA PRO A 178 4.50 -9.46 -17.92
C PRO A 178 3.88 -8.05 -17.78
N VAL A 179 3.54 -7.43 -18.90
CA VAL A 179 2.79 -6.18 -18.94
C VAL A 179 1.39 -6.38 -18.35
N ALA A 180 1.04 -5.59 -17.34
CA ALA A 180 -0.27 -5.63 -16.72
C ALA A 180 -1.32 -4.94 -17.61
N THR A 181 -2.39 -5.68 -17.94
CA THR A 181 -3.50 -5.21 -18.79
C THR A 181 -4.70 -4.71 -18.00
N MET A 182 -4.88 -5.21 -16.77
CA MET A 182 -5.97 -4.82 -15.87
C MET A 182 -5.65 -3.50 -15.17
N LYS A 183 -6.29 -2.41 -15.61
CA LYS A 183 -6.10 -1.06 -15.07
C LYS A 183 -7.44 -0.42 -14.68
N GLU A 184 -7.42 0.23 -13.53
CA GLU A 184 -8.45 1.14 -13.02
C GLU A 184 -7.85 2.56 -12.94
N ASP A 185 -8.64 3.57 -12.56
CA ASP A 185 -8.15 4.95 -12.40
C ASP A 185 -6.97 5.05 -11.43
N THR A 186 -7.07 4.33 -10.30
CA THR A 186 -6.10 4.40 -9.20
C THR A 186 -5.35 3.11 -8.89
N TYR A 187 -5.65 2.01 -9.59
CA TYR A 187 -4.97 0.72 -9.41
C TYR A 187 -4.56 0.07 -10.73
N ILE A 188 -3.44 -0.65 -10.72
CA ILE A 188 -3.06 -1.61 -11.77
C ILE A 188 -2.92 -2.97 -11.10
N HIS A 189 -3.65 -3.97 -11.61
CA HIS A 189 -3.63 -5.33 -11.08
C HIS A 189 -2.65 -6.19 -11.87
N PHE A 190 -1.79 -6.90 -11.16
CA PHE A 190 -0.81 -7.83 -11.75
C PHE A 190 -1.25 -9.28 -11.55
N SER A 191 -1.67 -9.63 -10.33
CA SER A 191 -2.02 -11.01 -9.93
C SER A 191 -1.00 -12.06 -10.38
N VAL A 192 0.30 -11.76 -10.26
CA VAL A 192 1.39 -12.61 -10.73
C VAL A 192 2.30 -13.02 -9.57
N ASP A 193 2.69 -14.29 -9.56
CA ASP A 193 3.62 -14.85 -8.58
C ASP A 193 5.07 -14.68 -9.04
N ILE A 194 5.96 -14.36 -8.12
CA ILE A 194 7.40 -14.21 -8.34
C ILE A 194 8.14 -15.11 -7.38
N GLU A 195 9.06 -15.90 -7.91
CA GLU A 195 9.89 -16.81 -7.14
C GLU A 195 11.23 -16.14 -6.84
N ILE A 196 11.52 -15.90 -5.56
CA ILE A 196 12.79 -15.32 -5.15
C ILE A 196 13.89 -16.37 -5.35
N GLN A 197 14.82 -16.08 -6.27
CA GLN A 197 15.88 -16.98 -6.73
C GLN A 197 17.01 -17.20 -5.71
N ARG A 198 16.69 -17.27 -4.42
CA ARG A 198 17.61 -17.55 -3.32
C ARG A 198 16.81 -17.93 -2.05
N HIS A 199 17.25 -18.98 -1.36
CA HIS A 199 16.72 -19.36 -0.05
C HIS A 199 16.84 -18.22 0.97
N VAL A 200 15.84 -18.03 1.82
CA VAL A 200 15.73 -16.89 2.76
C VAL A 200 16.93 -16.84 3.72
N GLU A 201 17.39 -18.00 4.19
CA GLU A 201 18.53 -18.16 5.10
C GLU A 201 19.88 -17.84 4.43
N LYS A 202 19.93 -17.85 3.09
CA LYS A 202 21.13 -17.53 2.28
C LYS A 202 21.19 -16.07 1.83
N LEU A 203 20.23 -15.23 2.26
CA LEU A 203 20.24 -13.79 2.05
C LEU A 203 21.09 -13.10 3.14
N PRO A 204 22.02 -12.20 2.78
CA PRO A 204 22.86 -11.53 3.76
C PRO A 204 22.05 -10.52 4.59
N LYS A 205 22.49 -10.27 5.82
CA LYS A 205 21.89 -9.24 6.68
C LYS A 205 21.95 -7.88 6.00
N GLY A 206 20.84 -7.15 6.03
CA GLY A 206 20.70 -5.87 5.32
C GLY A 206 20.43 -6.00 3.82
N ALA A 207 20.17 -7.19 3.29
CA ALA A 207 19.55 -7.33 1.96
C ALA A 207 18.13 -6.73 1.94
N ALA A 208 17.62 -6.43 0.75
CA ALA A 208 16.23 -6.08 0.52
C ALA A 208 15.77 -6.54 -0.88
N ILE A 209 14.47 -6.79 -1.01
CA ILE A 209 13.80 -7.08 -2.27
C ILE A 209 13.20 -5.77 -2.78
N PHE A 210 13.61 -5.31 -3.97
CA PHE A 210 13.17 -4.07 -4.60
C PHE A 210 12.14 -4.36 -5.69
N PHE A 211 11.15 -3.47 -5.78
CA PHE A 211 10.08 -3.49 -6.77
C PHE A 211 10.07 -2.15 -7.51
N GLU A 212 10.53 -2.11 -8.77
CA GLU A 212 10.52 -0.90 -9.59
C GLU A 212 9.35 -0.92 -10.56
N PHE A 213 8.34 -0.07 -10.32
CA PHE A 213 7.23 0.08 -11.27
C PHE A 213 7.69 0.91 -12.48
N LYS A 214 7.55 0.33 -13.67
CA LYS A 214 7.99 0.86 -14.96
C LYS A 214 6.79 1.03 -15.89
N HIS A 215 6.83 2.10 -16.69
CA HIS A 215 5.83 2.34 -17.74
C HIS A 215 6.47 2.97 -18.98
N TYR A 216 5.86 2.76 -20.14
CA TYR A 216 6.27 3.43 -21.37
C TYR A 216 5.82 4.90 -21.37
N LYS A 217 6.68 5.82 -21.83
CA LYS A 217 6.38 7.24 -21.98
C LYS A 217 6.36 7.65 -23.46
N PRO A 218 5.18 7.73 -24.12
CA PRO A 218 5.10 8.02 -25.56
C PRO A 218 5.82 9.31 -25.98
N LYS A 219 5.60 10.42 -25.26
CA LYS A 219 6.26 11.72 -25.50
C LYS A 219 7.80 11.66 -25.45
N LYS A 220 8.40 10.64 -24.83
CA LYS A 220 9.86 10.47 -24.71
C LYS A 220 10.39 9.18 -25.36
N ARG A 221 9.51 8.31 -25.90
CA ARG A 221 9.83 7.05 -26.58
C ARG A 221 10.73 6.08 -25.79
N PHE A 222 10.60 6.06 -24.46
CA PHE A 222 11.33 5.11 -23.61
C PHE A 222 10.52 4.66 -22.38
N THR A 223 10.91 3.54 -21.80
CA THR A 223 10.37 3.01 -20.54
C THR A 223 11.07 3.66 -19.34
N SER A 224 10.32 4.32 -18.48
CA SER A 224 10.83 4.95 -17.26
C SER A 224 10.35 4.17 -16.03
N THR A 225 11.24 3.91 -15.07
CA THR A 225 10.82 3.73 -13.67
C THR A 225 10.04 4.99 -13.25
N LYS A 226 8.87 4.84 -12.65
CA LYS A 226 8.05 5.95 -12.13
C LYS A 226 8.26 6.11 -10.62
N CYS A 227 8.28 4.98 -9.92
CA CYS A 227 8.41 4.85 -8.48
C CYS A 227 8.92 3.46 -8.13
N PHE A 228 9.37 3.28 -6.89
CA PHE A 228 9.83 2.00 -6.36
C PHE A 228 9.27 1.72 -4.97
N ALA A 229 9.24 0.44 -4.58
CA ALA A 229 9.08 -0.03 -3.22
C ALA A 229 10.24 -0.97 -2.87
N PHE A 230 10.44 -1.27 -1.60
CA PHE A 230 11.35 -2.32 -1.17
C PHE A 230 10.82 -3.00 0.10
N MET A 231 11.26 -4.23 0.34
CA MET A 231 10.94 -5.02 1.53
C MET A 231 12.24 -5.51 2.16
N GLU A 232 12.43 -5.28 3.46
CA GLU A 232 13.58 -5.75 4.22
C GLU A 232 13.39 -7.20 4.73
N MET A 233 14.49 -7.80 5.20
CA MET A 233 14.52 -9.22 5.55
C MET A 233 13.64 -9.61 6.75
N ASP A 234 13.37 -8.68 7.67
CA ASP A 234 12.54 -8.86 8.86
C ASP A 234 11.04 -8.60 8.61
N GLU A 235 10.70 -8.07 7.44
CA GLU A 235 9.33 -7.98 6.92
C GLU A 235 8.85 -9.28 6.25
N ILE A 236 9.77 -10.22 5.98
CA ILE A 236 9.44 -11.51 5.35
C ILE A 236 8.64 -12.39 6.32
N LYS A 237 7.32 -12.45 6.11
CA LYS A 237 6.34 -13.12 6.98
C LYS A 237 5.18 -13.64 6.12
N PRO A 238 4.62 -14.83 6.39
CA PRO A 238 3.52 -15.37 5.58
C PRO A 238 2.26 -14.50 5.66
N GLY A 239 1.58 -14.32 4.53
CA GLY A 239 0.34 -13.55 4.43
C GLY A 239 0.48 -12.21 3.67
N PRO A 240 -0.56 -11.35 3.73
CA PRO A 240 -0.58 -10.09 2.99
C PRO A 240 0.34 -9.03 3.63
N ILE A 241 0.97 -8.21 2.78
CA ILE A 241 1.73 -7.01 3.17
C ILE A 241 1.41 -5.86 2.19
N VAL A 242 1.40 -4.63 2.71
CA VAL A 242 1.31 -3.41 1.91
C VAL A 242 2.55 -2.58 2.14
N ILE A 243 3.13 -2.05 1.06
CA ILE A 243 4.40 -1.31 1.09
C ILE A 243 4.21 0.04 0.41
N GLU A 244 4.71 1.11 1.02
CA GLU A 244 4.67 2.45 0.44
C GLU A 244 5.58 2.64 -0.78
N LEU A 245 5.21 3.61 -1.59
CA LEU A 245 5.86 3.92 -2.85
C LEU A 245 6.76 5.15 -2.70
N TYR A 246 7.98 5.04 -3.22
CA TYR A 246 9.02 6.06 -3.21
C TYR A 246 9.24 6.64 -4.62
N LYS A 247 9.58 7.92 -4.68
CA LYS A 247 9.90 8.63 -5.92
C LYS A 247 11.23 8.14 -6.49
N LYS A 248 11.29 8.00 -7.82
CA LYS A 248 12.56 7.81 -8.55
C LYS A 248 13.54 8.97 -8.32
N PRO A 249 14.87 8.78 -8.52
CA PRO A 249 15.55 7.54 -8.88
C PRO A 249 15.53 6.53 -7.71
N THR A 250 15.66 5.25 -8.05
CA THR A 250 15.64 4.16 -7.07
C THR A 250 16.90 4.19 -6.21
N ASP A 251 16.77 4.41 -4.89
CA ASP A 251 17.89 4.37 -3.95
C ASP A 251 18.03 2.97 -3.36
N PHE A 252 18.84 2.13 -4.02
CA PHE A 252 19.13 0.78 -3.57
C PHE A 252 19.87 0.69 -2.22
N LYS A 253 20.40 1.81 -1.71
CA LYS A 253 21.01 1.90 -0.37
C LYS A 253 20.04 2.41 0.70
N ARG A 254 18.80 2.77 0.33
CA ARG A 254 17.71 3.22 1.23
C ARG A 254 18.09 4.41 2.14
N LYS A 255 18.99 5.30 1.69
CA LYS A 255 19.51 6.43 2.49
C LYS A 255 18.75 7.73 2.28
N LYS A 256 18.14 7.94 1.11
CA LYS A 256 17.45 9.18 0.72
C LYS A 256 16.08 8.86 0.12
N LEU A 257 15.19 8.35 0.98
CA LEU A 257 13.84 7.98 0.60
C LEU A 257 12.92 9.22 0.53
N GLN A 258 12.20 9.37 -0.58
CA GLN A 258 11.16 10.39 -0.76
C GLN A 258 9.83 9.73 -1.10
N LEU A 259 8.85 9.84 -0.22
CA LEU A 259 7.52 9.25 -0.43
C LEU A 259 6.84 9.83 -1.68
N LEU A 260 6.27 8.96 -2.52
CA LEU A 260 5.54 9.31 -3.74
C LEU A 260 4.23 10.05 -3.42
N THR A 261 3.51 9.58 -2.41
CA THR A 261 2.19 10.10 -2.04
C THR A 261 1.87 9.80 -0.58
N LYS A 262 1.18 10.73 0.10
CA LYS A 262 0.60 10.50 1.45
C LYS A 262 -0.81 9.89 1.40
N LYS A 263 -1.41 9.74 0.21
CA LYS A 263 -2.69 9.02 0.03
C LYS A 263 -2.46 7.51 0.28
N PRO A 264 -3.47 6.75 0.74
CA PRO A 264 -3.38 5.31 0.93
C PRO A 264 -3.37 4.57 -0.42
N LEU A 265 -2.21 4.61 -1.08
CA LEU A 265 -1.95 4.04 -2.40
C LEU A 265 -0.60 3.32 -2.30
N TYR A 266 -0.67 1.99 -2.21
CA TYR A 266 0.44 1.11 -1.84
C TYR A 266 0.69 0.06 -2.91
N LEU A 267 1.86 -0.59 -2.83
CA LEU A 267 2.06 -1.90 -3.45
C LEU A 267 1.45 -2.97 -2.54
N HIS A 268 0.54 -3.79 -3.06
CA HIS A 268 -0.07 -4.92 -2.36
C HIS A 268 0.59 -6.23 -2.78
N LEU A 269 1.13 -6.97 -1.81
CA LEU A 269 1.77 -8.26 -2.00
C LEU A 269 1.15 -9.33 -1.09
N HIS A 270 1.20 -10.59 -1.51
CA HIS A 270 0.99 -11.75 -0.65
C HIS A 270 2.27 -12.58 -0.60
N GLN A 271 2.72 -12.91 0.61
CA GLN A 271 3.94 -13.66 0.86
C GLN A 271 3.63 -15.13 1.19
N THR A 272 4.25 -16.05 0.45
CA THR A 272 4.16 -17.49 0.72
C THR A 272 5.56 -18.03 1.01
N LEU A 273 5.75 -18.58 2.22
CA LEU A 273 6.99 -19.21 2.63
C LEU A 273 6.86 -20.73 2.45
N HIS A 274 7.69 -21.30 1.60
CA HIS A 274 7.77 -22.73 1.34
C HIS A 274 8.95 -23.32 2.11
N LYS A 275 8.67 -24.20 3.07
CA LYS A 275 9.69 -24.96 3.82
C LYS A 275 9.52 -26.44 3.50
N ASP A 276 10.64 -27.12 3.23
CA ASP A 276 10.64 -28.58 3.25
C ASP A 276 10.64 -29.07 4.71
N SER A 277 9.98 -30.19 4.98
CA SER A 277 9.69 -30.69 6.33
C SER A 277 10.58 -31.86 6.75
#